data_AF-A0A3D4JKJ8-F1
#
_entry.id   AF-A0A3D4JKJ8-F1
#
_cell.length_a   1.000
_cell.length_b   1.000
_cell.length_c   1.000
_cell.angle_alpha   90.00
_cell.angle_beta   90.00
_cell.angle_gamma   90.00
#
_symmetry.space_group_name_H-M   'P 1'
#
loop_
_entity.id
_entity.type
_entity.pdbx_description
1 polymer ?
#
loop_
_entity_poly.entity_id
_entity_poly.type
_entity_poly.pdbx_seq_one_letter_code
_entity_poly.pdbx_strand_id
1 'polypeptide(L)'
;MFNNHIYKGVFFVTTGETIKAKRIERDITQSELAEMIGVSKTYIYLIENDKKTPSLKMILRISRVLRYSVDELIGSEEKLGLV
;
A
#
# COMPACT_ATOMS: atom_id res chain seq x y z
N MET A 1 -15.20 4.03 2.65
CA MET A 1 -14.99 3.75 4.08
C MET A 1 -13.70 2.95 4.17
N PHE A 2 -12.68 3.50 4.83
CA PHE A 2 -11.39 2.83 5.05
C PHE A 2 -11.60 1.76 6.12
N ASN A 3 -11.23 0.51 5.84
CA ASN A 3 -11.38 -0.60 6.76
C ASN A 3 -10.24 -0.56 7.78
N ASN A 4 -10.34 0.37 8.74
CA ASN A 4 -9.38 0.49 9.82
C ASN A 4 -9.68 -0.54 10.89
N HIS A 5 -8.76 -1.48 11.10
CA HIS A 5 -8.84 -2.46 12.17
C HIS A 5 -8.28 -1.85 13.46
N ILE A 6 -9.14 -1.18 14.23
CA ILE A 6 -8.77 -0.73 15.57
C ILE A 6 -8.71 -1.95 16.50
N TYR A 7 -7.51 -2.29 16.98
CA TYR A 7 -7.32 -3.35 17.97
C TYR A 7 -6.55 -2.78 19.17
N LYS A 8 -7.14 -2.85 20.36
CA LYS A 8 -6.51 -2.46 21.64
C LYS A 8 -5.87 -1.05 21.64
N GLY A 9 -6.48 -0.07 20.98
CA GLY A 9 -5.97 1.32 20.96
C GLY A 9 -4.77 1.54 20.03
N VAL A 10 -4.48 0.59 19.13
CA VAL A 10 -3.49 0.74 18.07
C VAL A 10 -4.21 0.81 16.74
N PHE A 11 -3.80 1.77 15.92
CA PHE A 11 -4.19 1.91 14.54
C PHE A 11 -3.17 1.19 13.66
N PHE A 12 -3.63 0.38 12.71
CA PHE A 12 -2.74 -0.32 11.79
C PHE A 12 -2.99 0.23 10.40
N VAL A 13 -1.94 0.75 9.75
CA VAL A 13 -1.97 1.06 8.33
C VAL A 13 -1.55 -0.19 7.57
N THR A 14 -2.35 -0.63 6.61
CA THR A 14 -2.01 -1.82 5.84
C THR A 14 -0.95 -1.53 4.77
N THR A 15 -0.27 -2.59 4.30
CA THR A 15 0.64 -2.47 3.15
C THR A 15 -0.10 -1.97 1.90
N GLY A 16 -1.36 -2.38 1.70
CA GLY A 16 -2.17 -1.91 0.58
C GLY A 16 -2.46 -0.41 0.64
N GLU A 17 -2.82 0.09 1.83
CA GLU A 17 -3.05 1.50 2.09
C GLU A 17 -1.77 2.34 1.93
N THR A 18 -0.63 1.85 2.42
CA THR A 18 0.67 2.51 2.23
C THR A 18 1.04 2.60 0.76
N ILE A 19 0.90 1.50 -0.01
CA ILE A 19 1.15 1.51 -1.46
C ILE A 19 0.25 2.53 -2.17
N LYS A 20 -1.04 2.60 -1.81
CA LYS A 20 -1.98 3.57 -2.35
C LYS A 20 -1.56 5.01 -2.06
N ALA A 21 -1.16 5.29 -0.82
CA ALA A 21 -0.70 6.61 -0.41
C ALA A 21 0.55 7.03 -1.19
N LYS A 22 1.57 6.17 -1.24
CA LYS A 22 2.81 6.42 -2.00
C LYS A 22 2.59 6.54 -3.50
N ARG A 23 1.61 5.82 -4.06
CA ARG A 23 1.21 5.99 -5.46
C ARG A 23 0.64 7.40 -5.70
N ILE A 24 -0.23 7.86 -4.81
CA ILE A 24 -0.86 9.18 -4.91
C ILE A 24 0.17 10.29 -4.69
N GLU A 25 1.10 10.15 -3.75
CA GLU A 25 2.24 11.08 -3.54
C GLU A 25 3.10 11.27 -4.80
N ARG A 26 3.07 10.29 -5.72
CA ARG A 26 3.82 10.31 -6.99
C ARG A 26 2.97 10.77 -8.17
N ASP A 27 1.73 11.20 -7.95
CA ASP A 27 0.76 11.64 -8.95
C ASP A 27 0.50 10.63 -10.07
N ILE A 28 0.59 9.33 -9.78
CA ILE A 28 0.30 8.28 -10.76
C ILE A 28 -1.03 7.58 -10.46
N THR A 29 -1.74 7.19 -11.50
CA THR A 29 -2.97 6.41 -11.46
C THR A 29 -2.70 4.92 -11.22
N GLN A 30 -3.75 4.18 -10.83
CA GLN A 30 -3.65 2.71 -10.70
C GLN A 30 -3.32 2.03 -12.03
N SER A 31 -3.77 2.59 -13.15
CA SER A 31 -3.47 2.06 -14.48
C SER A 31 -2.00 2.23 -14.83
N GLU A 32 -1.44 3.41 -14.57
CA GLU A 32 -0.01 3.69 -14.81
C GLU A 32 0.88 2.81 -13.93
N LEU A 33 0.57 2.67 -12.63
CA LEU A 33 1.31 1.75 -11.78
C LEU A 33 1.23 0.30 -12.30
N ALA A 34 0.05 -0.12 -12.74
CA ALA A 34 -0.15 -1.45 -13.28
C ALA A 34 0.69 -1.69 -14.55
N GLU A 35 0.75 -0.70 -15.44
CA GLU A 35 1.58 -0.73 -16.65
C GLU A 35 3.07 -0.80 -16.30
N MET A 36 3.56 0.06 -15.40
CA MET A 36 4.96 0.09 -14.96
C MET A 36 5.44 -1.24 -14.36
N ILE A 37 4.54 -2.02 -13.74
CA ILE A 37 4.86 -3.33 -13.16
C ILE A 37 4.26 -4.51 -13.96
N GLY A 38 3.73 -4.27 -15.17
CA GLY A 38 3.20 -5.33 -16.05
C GLY A 38 2.15 -6.23 -15.40
N VAL A 39 1.14 -5.64 -14.77
CA VAL A 39 -0.03 -6.33 -14.20
C VAL A 39 -1.33 -5.65 -14.64
N SER A 40 -2.47 -6.21 -14.29
CA SER A 40 -3.75 -5.55 -14.56
C SER A 40 -4.04 -4.44 -13.54
N LYS A 41 -4.76 -3.39 -13.96
CA LYS A 41 -5.30 -2.37 -13.05
C LYS A 41 -6.10 -2.99 -11.90
N THR A 42 -6.89 -4.03 -12.19
CA THR A 42 -7.65 -4.77 -11.18
C THR A 42 -6.75 -5.39 -10.10
N TYR A 43 -5.56 -5.88 -10.48
CA TYR A 43 -4.61 -6.40 -9.52
C TYR A 43 -4.11 -5.32 -8.54
N ILE A 44 -3.80 -4.12 -9.04
CA ILE A 44 -3.45 -2.97 -8.20
C ILE A 44 -4.62 -2.58 -7.29
N TYR A 45 -5.83 -2.52 -7.83
CA TYR A 45 -7.04 -2.25 -7.04
C TYR A 45 -7.21 -3.24 -5.88
N LEU A 46 -7.01 -4.54 -6.12
CA LEU A 46 -7.13 -5.56 -5.08
C LEU A 46 -6.06 -5.40 -4.00
N ILE A 47 -4.84 -5.01 -4.36
CA ILE A 47 -3.77 -4.70 -3.39
C ILE A 47 -4.15 -3.48 -2.57
N GLU A 48 -4.48 -2.35 -3.21
CA GLU A 48 -4.73 -1.06 -2.56
C GLU A 48 -5.99 -1.01 -1.69
N ASN A 49 -6.84 -2.04 -1.76
CA ASN A 49 -8.05 -2.18 -0.96
C ASN A 49 -8.03 -3.42 -0.07
N ASP A 50 -6.84 -3.99 0.17
CA ASP A 50 -6.60 -5.15 1.04
C ASP A 50 -7.44 -6.39 0.70
N LYS A 51 -7.83 -6.50 -0.57
CA LYS A 51 -8.50 -7.69 -1.11
C LYS A 51 -7.48 -8.74 -1.57
N LYS A 52 -6.22 -8.35 -1.72
CA LYS A 52 -5.11 -9.26 -2.05
C LYS A 52 -3.82 -8.79 -1.42
N THR A 53 -3.18 -9.67 -0.65
CA THR A 53 -1.84 -9.44 -0.13
C THR A 53 -0.80 -9.56 -1.27
N PRO A 54 0.02 -8.53 -1.53
CA PRO A 54 1.11 -8.64 -2.49
C PRO A 54 2.22 -9.56 -1.97
N SER A 55 2.91 -10.29 -2.85
CA SER A 55 4.12 -11.02 -2.47
C SER A 55 5.30 -10.08 -2.27
N LEU A 56 6.34 -10.52 -1.56
CA LEU A 56 7.59 -9.75 -1.42
C LEU A 56 8.18 -9.34 -2.78
N LYS A 57 8.14 -10.24 -3.76
CA LYS A 57 8.57 -9.94 -5.14
C LYS A 57 7.76 -8.78 -5.75
N MET A 58 6.45 -8.72 -5.46
CA MET A 58 5.61 -7.63 -5.93
C MET A 58 5.95 -6.31 -5.23
N ILE A 59 6.11 -6.33 -3.91
CA ILE A 59 6.50 -5.15 -3.12
C ILE A 59 7.83 -4.59 -3.63
N LEU A 60 8.83 -5.44 -3.91
CA LEU A 60 10.11 -5.03 -4.49
C LEU A 60 9.99 -4.40 -5.89
N ARG A 61 9.00 -4.80 -6.69
CA ARG A 61 8.76 -4.17 -8.00
C ARG A 61 8.11 -2.81 -7.83
N ILE A 62 7.11 -2.73 -6.95
CA ILE A 62 6.40 -1.48 -6.63
C ILE A 62 7.38 -0.47 -6.03
N SER A 63 8.26 -0.88 -5.12
CA SER A 63 9.27 0.00 -4.48
C SER A 63 10.19 0.64 -5.52
N ARG A 64 10.66 -0.13 -6.51
CA ARG A 64 11.52 0.37 -7.59
C ARG A 64 10.83 1.40 -8.48
N VAL A 65 9.57 1.16 -8.88
CA VAL A 65 8.84 2.10 -9.77
C VAL A 65 8.39 3.35 -9.02
N LEU A 66 7.94 3.19 -7.77
CA LEU A 66 7.56 4.31 -6.90
C LEU A 66 8.77 4.98 -6.24
N ARG A 67 10.00 4.47 -6.40
CA ARG A 67 11.24 5.01 -5.81
C ARG A 67 11.14 5.24 -4.30
N TYR A 68 10.51 4.31 -3.59
CA TYR A 68 10.56 4.21 -2.13
C TYR A 68 11.33 2.96 -1.74
N SER A 69 11.82 2.91 -0.52
CA SER A 69 12.33 1.68 0.07
C SER A 69 11.20 0.66 0.28
N VAL A 70 11.55 -0.57 0.63
CA VAL A 70 10.54 -1.60 0.96
C VAL A 70 9.90 -1.30 2.32
N ASP A 71 10.69 -0.83 3.29
CA ASP A 71 10.20 -0.44 4.62
C ASP A 71 9.18 0.70 4.54
N GLU A 72 9.36 1.66 3.63
CA GLU A 72 8.40 2.74 3.37
C GLU A 72 7.09 2.28 2.71
N LEU A 73 7.04 1.05 2.17
CA LEU A 73 5.84 0.48 1.54
C LEU A 73 5.10 -0.52 2.43
N ILE A 74 5.74 -1.03 3.49
CA ILE A 74 5.13 -1.99 4.39
C ILE A 74 4.29 -1.23 5.41
N GLY A 75 3.13 -1.81 5.77
CA GLY A 75 2.24 -1.25 6.78
C GLY A 75 2.90 -1.12 8.14
N SER A 76 2.52 -0.10 8.92
CA SER A 76 3.06 0.18 10.25
C SER A 76 1.97 0.22 11.31
N GLU A 77 2.37 -0.05 12.55
CA GLU A 77 1.53 0.15 13.73
C GLU A 77 1.68 1.59 14.23
N GLU A 78 0.57 2.28 14.43
CA GLU A 78 0.52 3.61 15.02
C GLU A 78 -0.27 3.54 16.33
N LYS A 79 0.39 3.81 17.46
CA LYS A 79 -0.33 3.93 18.74
C LYS A 79 -1.19 5.19 18.69
N LEU A 80 -2.48 5.07 19.01
CA LEU A 80 -3.26 6.24 19.36
C LEU A 80 -2.63 6.83 20.63
N GLY A 81 -2.10 8.05 20.51
CA GLY A 81 -1.62 8.81 21.66
C GLY A 81 -2.78 9.17 22.58
N LEU A 82 -3.21 8.21 23.40
CA LEU A 82 -4.01 8.48 24.58
C LEU A 82 -3.03 8.96 25.66
N VAL A 83 -2.76 10.27 25.63
CA VAL A 83 -2.33 11.03 26.82
C VAL A 83 -3.53 11.33 27.70
#